data_AF-A0A9P6UNR3-F1
#
_entry.id   AF-A0A9P6UNR3-F1
#
_cell.length_a   1.000
_cell.length_b   1.000
_cell.length_c   1.000
_cell.angle_alpha   90.00
_cell.angle_beta   90.00
_cell.angle_gamma   90.00
#
_symmetry.space_group_name_H-M   'P 1'
#
loop_
_entity.id
_entity.type
_entity.pdbx_description
1 polymer ?
#
loop_
_entity_poly.entity_id
_entity_poly.type
_entity_poly.pdbx_seq_one_letter_code
_entity_poly.pdbx_strand_id
1 'polypeptide(L)'
;MSTAAFLARYNIVKQVVPSSAPHFKLACNTYRQIPTSAAAATVPAGAAPAPPLIFTHANGFSKEMCEPVLARMDPRWTTNDIYAFDCRNHGDSAELNKDILEKQFDWYWYAQDILRIVDNYNLKKPIGVGHSILAECLRPGTFSAIVAIDPTMFPKTIYINAPLDDHPMAQITLKRRDTWKDRDEARVKLLQKAFFRDWHPEILDIYLEHGMVDAVDKDGNSVVTLKSPKFQEAITFASQGNAVSDAFERLNEVAIPIHIIAGETSDMNPPEMAVMKRDRCQQGTLETVKGAGHLVCLEKPQETGEL
;
A
#
# COMPACT_ATOMS: atom_id res chain seq x y z
N MET A 1 5.15 -15.64 13.80
CA MET A 1 5.03 -16.65 12.71
C MET A 1 5.74 -16.06 11.50
N SER A 2 6.49 -16.84 10.70
CA SER A 2 7.11 -16.29 9.48
C SER A 2 6.07 -16.02 8.40
N THR A 3 6.36 -15.10 7.48
CA THR A 3 5.43 -14.75 6.39
C THR A 3 5.12 -15.96 5.51
N ALA A 4 6.13 -16.78 5.17
CA ALA A 4 5.93 -18.00 4.40
C ALA A 4 4.99 -19.02 5.08
N ALA A 5 5.12 -19.20 6.41
CA ALA A 5 4.25 -20.10 7.16
C ALA A 5 2.81 -19.58 7.23
N PHE A 6 2.62 -18.26 7.29
CA PHE A 6 1.30 -17.66 7.18
C PHE A 6 0.68 -17.89 5.81
N LEU A 7 1.40 -17.57 4.72
CA LEU A 7 0.89 -17.68 3.35
C LEU A 7 0.54 -19.13 2.97
N ALA A 8 1.23 -20.13 3.53
CA ALA A 8 0.90 -21.54 3.34
C ALA A 8 -0.51 -21.93 3.85
N ARG A 9 -1.15 -21.06 4.66
CA ARG A 9 -2.53 -21.23 5.14
C ARG A 9 -3.58 -20.62 4.20
N TYR A 10 -3.17 -20.02 3.09
CA TYR A 10 -4.07 -19.35 2.15
C TYR A 10 -3.94 -19.92 0.75
N ASN A 11 -5.08 -20.01 0.07
CA ASN A 11 -5.13 -20.11 -1.38
C ASN A 11 -5.12 -18.69 -1.94
N ILE A 12 -3.98 -18.26 -2.50
CA ILE A 12 -3.81 -16.92 -3.06
C ILE A 12 -4.26 -16.94 -4.51
N VAL A 13 -5.44 -16.37 -4.78
CA VAL A 13 -5.99 -16.28 -6.12
C VAL A 13 -5.54 -14.97 -6.76
N LYS A 14 -4.71 -15.08 -7.81
CA LYS A 14 -4.28 -13.94 -8.62
C LYS A 14 -5.29 -13.65 -9.71
N GLN A 15 -5.73 -12.41 -9.82
CA GLN A 15 -6.74 -11.99 -10.79
C GLN A 15 -6.37 -10.66 -11.43
N VAL A 16 -6.91 -10.43 -12.62
CA VAL A 16 -6.85 -9.14 -13.30
C VAL A 16 -8.26 -8.60 -13.41
N VAL A 17 -8.48 -7.40 -12.92
CA VAL A 17 -9.80 -6.74 -12.94
C VAL A 17 -9.69 -5.38 -13.62
N PRO A 18 -10.78 -4.85 -14.21
CA PRO A 18 -10.75 -3.51 -14.79
C PRO A 18 -10.60 -2.45 -13.70
N SER A 19 -9.82 -1.40 -13.97
CA SER A 19 -9.74 -0.21 -13.13
C SER A 19 -10.99 0.67 -13.30
N SER A 20 -11.06 1.79 -12.57
CA SER A 20 -12.10 2.81 -12.73
C SER A 20 -12.09 3.45 -14.12
N ALA A 21 -10.94 3.44 -14.79
CA ALA A 21 -10.77 3.77 -16.20
C ALA A 21 -10.61 2.46 -17.01
N PRO A 22 -11.66 1.95 -17.68
CA PRO A 22 -11.75 0.53 -18.08
C PRO A 22 -10.68 0.01 -19.03
N HIS A 23 -9.88 0.87 -19.65
CA HIS A 23 -8.74 0.48 -20.48
C HIS A 23 -7.51 0.08 -19.66
N PHE A 24 -7.41 0.50 -18.40
CA PHE A 24 -6.40 0.03 -17.46
C PHE A 24 -6.84 -1.23 -16.72
N LYS A 25 -5.85 -2.06 -16.40
CA LYS A 25 -6.01 -3.31 -15.64
C LYS A 25 -5.36 -3.20 -14.26
N LEU A 26 -5.96 -3.86 -13.28
CA LEU A 26 -5.44 -3.97 -11.92
C LEU A 26 -5.12 -5.43 -11.60
N ALA A 27 -3.86 -5.71 -11.27
CA ALA A 27 -3.43 -7.00 -10.74
C ALA A 27 -3.80 -7.10 -9.25
N CYS A 28 -4.53 -8.16 -8.89
CA CYS A 28 -5.10 -8.35 -7.56
C CYS A 28 -4.75 -9.72 -7.00
N ASN A 29 -4.49 -9.78 -5.69
CA ASN A 29 -4.39 -11.00 -4.90
C ASN A 29 -5.61 -11.08 -3.98
N THR A 30 -6.29 -12.22 -3.99
CA THR A 30 -7.28 -12.60 -2.97
C THR A 30 -6.70 -13.70 -2.11
N TYR A 31 -6.46 -13.44 -0.82
CA TYR A 31 -5.98 -14.41 0.13
C TYR A 31 -7.20 -15.11 0.77
N ARG A 32 -7.48 -16.34 0.33
CA ARG A 32 -8.58 -17.16 0.88
C ARG A 32 -8.05 -18.18 1.86
N GLN A 33 -8.50 -18.12 3.12
CA GLN A 33 -8.00 -19.06 4.13
C GLN A 33 -8.35 -20.50 3.74
N ILE A 34 -7.36 -21.40 3.78
CA ILE A 34 -7.57 -22.83 3.55
C ILE A 34 -8.27 -23.39 4.80
N PRO A 35 -9.46 -24.00 4.67
CA PRO A 35 -10.13 -24.63 5.81
C PRO A 35 -9.25 -25.73 6.39
N THR A 36 -8.91 -25.62 7.68
CA THR A 36 -8.20 -26.68 8.43
C THR A 36 -8.99 -27.01 9.69
N SER A 37 -8.91 -28.27 10.12
CA SER A 37 -9.56 -28.74 11.36
C SER A 37 -9.09 -27.97 12.61
N ALA A 38 -7.87 -27.42 12.58
CA ALA A 38 -7.31 -26.59 13.65
C ALA A 38 -7.76 -25.12 13.60
N ALA A 39 -8.01 -24.54 12.41
CA ALA A 39 -8.52 -23.17 12.29
C ALA A 39 -9.99 -23.03 12.75
N ALA A 40 -10.75 -24.12 12.70
CA ALA A 40 -12.09 -24.19 13.28
C ALA A 40 -12.09 -24.01 14.82
N ALA A 41 -10.94 -24.20 15.49
CA ALA A 41 -10.82 -24.11 16.95
C ALA A 41 -10.49 -22.70 17.47
N THR A 42 -10.08 -21.76 16.62
CA THR A 42 -9.66 -20.40 17.04
C THR A 42 -10.77 -19.34 16.94
N VAL A 43 -11.89 -19.66 16.30
CA VAL A 43 -13.05 -18.76 16.21
C VAL A 43 -14.17 -19.37 17.07
N PRO A 44 -14.72 -18.63 18.05
CA PRO A 44 -15.87 -19.10 18.81
C PRO A 44 -17.00 -19.52 17.87
N ALA A 45 -17.56 -20.72 18.06
CA ALA A 45 -18.67 -21.20 17.26
C ALA A 45 -19.83 -20.18 17.32
N GLY A 46 -20.20 -19.62 16.17
CA GLY A 46 -21.28 -18.63 16.04
C GLY A 46 -20.85 -17.16 15.96
N ALA A 47 -19.55 -16.83 16.02
CA ALA A 47 -19.08 -15.47 15.73
C ALA A 47 -19.25 -15.16 14.23
N ALA A 48 -19.79 -13.98 13.91
CA ALA A 48 -19.81 -13.50 12.53
C ALA A 48 -18.37 -13.33 12.02
N PRO A 49 -18.08 -13.67 10.75
CA PRO A 49 -16.76 -13.43 10.19
C PRO A 49 -16.44 -11.93 10.23
N ALA A 50 -15.15 -11.61 10.33
CA ALA A 50 -14.68 -10.23 10.22
C ALA A 50 -15.11 -9.62 8.87
N PRO A 51 -15.24 -8.29 8.77
CA PRO A 51 -15.39 -7.64 7.48
C PRO A 51 -14.22 -7.98 6.54
N PRO A 52 -14.43 -8.04 5.22
CA PRO A 52 -13.34 -8.21 4.28
C PRO A 52 -12.30 -7.10 4.42
N LEU A 53 -11.03 -7.42 4.23
CA LEU A 53 -9.95 -6.43 4.28
C LEU A 53 -9.52 -6.05 2.86
N ILE A 54 -9.28 -4.76 2.62
CA ILE A 54 -8.65 -4.27 1.39
C ILE A 54 -7.38 -3.49 1.71
N PHE A 55 -6.25 -4.05 1.30
CA PHE A 55 -4.91 -3.45 1.44
C PHE A 55 -4.54 -2.68 0.18
N THR A 56 -4.01 -1.48 0.42
CA THR A 56 -3.55 -0.56 -0.63
C THR A 56 -2.11 -0.19 -0.36
N HIS A 57 -1.23 -0.46 -1.33
CA HIS A 57 0.20 -0.18 -1.17
C HIS A 57 0.49 1.32 -1.35
N ALA A 58 1.61 1.77 -0.80
CA ALA A 58 2.13 3.12 -0.97
C ALA A 58 2.96 3.29 -2.26
N ASN A 59 3.27 4.55 -2.62
CA ASN A 59 4.04 4.89 -3.81
C ASN A 59 5.37 4.13 -3.85
N GLY A 60 5.73 3.56 -5.00
CA GLY A 60 6.96 2.79 -5.20
C GLY A 60 6.91 1.33 -4.72
N PHE A 61 5.79 0.85 -4.17
CA PHE A 61 5.65 -0.51 -3.64
C PHE A 61 4.64 -1.36 -4.44
N SER A 62 4.42 -2.61 -3.98
CA SER A 62 3.46 -3.55 -4.57
C SER A 62 2.55 -4.20 -3.50
N LYS A 63 1.48 -4.83 -3.97
CA LYS A 63 0.44 -5.49 -3.16
C LYS A 63 0.98 -6.55 -2.20
N GLU A 64 2.04 -7.28 -2.56
CA GLU A 64 2.64 -8.32 -1.71
C GLU A 64 3.37 -7.74 -0.49
N MET A 65 3.72 -6.46 -0.49
CA MET A 65 4.47 -5.87 0.64
C MET A 65 3.64 -5.78 1.93
N CYS A 66 2.33 -6.03 1.88
CA CYS A 66 1.50 -6.16 3.08
C CYS A 66 1.63 -7.53 3.77
N GLU A 67 2.14 -8.56 3.10
CA GLU A 67 2.10 -9.95 3.59
C GLU A 67 2.78 -10.14 4.96
N PRO A 68 3.91 -9.47 5.28
CA PRO A 68 4.49 -9.59 6.61
C PRO A 68 3.63 -8.99 7.72
N VAL A 69 2.86 -7.94 7.43
CA VAL A 69 1.87 -7.39 8.37
C VAL A 69 0.71 -8.38 8.52
N LEU A 70 0.15 -8.89 7.41
CA LEU A 70 -0.92 -9.88 7.43
C LEU A 70 -0.57 -11.10 8.29
N ALA A 71 0.69 -11.55 8.21
CA ALA A 71 1.20 -12.69 8.96
C ALA A 71 1.19 -12.51 10.49
N ARG A 72 1.03 -11.28 10.95
CA ARG A 72 1.18 -10.86 12.34
C ARG A 72 -0.10 -10.24 12.91
N MET A 73 -1.15 -10.14 12.09
CA MET A 73 -2.48 -9.76 12.54
C MET A 73 -3.10 -10.80 13.47
N ASP A 74 -3.92 -10.34 14.42
CA ASP A 74 -4.78 -11.23 15.20
C ASP A 74 -5.66 -12.05 14.23
N PRO A 75 -5.63 -13.39 14.31
CA PRO A 75 -6.38 -14.27 13.42
C PRO A 75 -7.88 -13.96 13.34
N ARG A 76 -8.48 -13.33 14.37
CA ARG A 76 -9.88 -12.89 14.37
C ARG A 76 -10.21 -11.98 13.18
N TRP A 77 -9.25 -11.16 12.74
CA TRP A 77 -9.41 -10.22 11.62
C TRP A 77 -9.24 -10.87 10.26
N THR A 78 -8.64 -12.06 10.20
CA THR A 78 -8.34 -12.78 8.96
C THR A 78 -9.35 -13.90 8.66
N THR A 79 -10.52 -13.86 9.29
CA THR A 79 -11.58 -14.87 9.14
C THR A 79 -12.39 -14.74 7.85
N ASN A 80 -12.13 -13.70 7.05
CA ASN A 80 -12.75 -13.44 5.75
C ASN A 80 -11.65 -13.21 4.70
N ASP A 81 -12.03 -13.17 3.43
CA ASP A 81 -11.09 -12.95 2.32
C ASP A 81 -10.39 -11.58 2.47
N ILE A 82 -9.09 -11.58 2.18
CA ILE A 82 -8.25 -10.37 2.15
C ILE A 82 -7.93 -10.05 0.70
N TYR A 83 -8.00 -8.76 0.35
CA TYR A 83 -7.80 -8.26 -1.00
C TYR A 83 -6.62 -7.29 -1.00
N ALA A 84 -5.67 -7.49 -1.89
CA ALA A 84 -4.60 -6.53 -2.13
C ALA A 84 -4.44 -6.36 -3.65
N PHE A 85 -4.13 -5.15 -4.11
CA PHE A 85 -4.00 -4.89 -5.54
C PHE A 85 -2.94 -3.83 -5.82
N ASP A 86 -2.36 -3.89 -7.01
CA ASP A 86 -1.40 -2.90 -7.48
C ASP A 86 -2.14 -1.73 -8.16
N CYS A 87 -1.78 -0.50 -7.80
CA CYS A 87 -2.20 0.72 -8.49
C CYS A 87 -1.86 0.62 -9.99
N ARG A 88 -2.67 1.22 -10.87
CA ARG A 88 -2.57 1.06 -12.34
C ARG A 88 -1.17 1.25 -12.94
N ASN A 89 -0.31 2.04 -12.28
CA ASN A 89 1.05 2.36 -12.70
C ASN A 89 2.15 1.77 -11.80
N HIS A 90 1.82 0.82 -10.92
CA HIS A 90 2.75 0.15 -10.01
C HIS A 90 2.69 -1.38 -10.15
N GLY A 91 3.76 -2.06 -9.72
CA GLY A 91 3.80 -3.51 -9.58
C GLY A 91 3.40 -4.27 -10.84
N ASP A 92 2.61 -5.33 -10.69
CA ASP A 92 2.15 -6.14 -11.82
C ASP A 92 1.12 -5.37 -12.69
N SER A 93 0.39 -4.41 -12.12
CA SER A 93 -0.52 -3.54 -12.89
C SER A 93 0.24 -2.67 -13.88
N ALA A 94 1.42 -2.14 -13.52
CA ALA A 94 2.26 -1.38 -14.42
C ALA A 94 2.69 -2.22 -15.63
N GLU A 95 3.11 -3.47 -15.40
CA GLU A 95 3.48 -4.39 -16.47
C GLU A 95 2.29 -4.72 -17.38
N LEU A 96 1.10 -4.96 -16.81
CA LEU A 96 -0.12 -5.20 -17.58
C LEU A 96 -0.54 -3.99 -18.45
N ASN A 97 -0.15 -2.78 -18.05
CA ASN A 97 -0.54 -1.53 -18.67
C ASN A 97 0.61 -0.85 -19.42
N LYS A 98 1.78 -1.48 -19.56
CA LYS A 98 3.03 -0.84 -20.01
C LYS A 98 2.93 -0.06 -21.32
N ASP A 99 2.07 -0.50 -22.24
CA ASP A 99 1.87 0.12 -23.55
C ASP A 99 0.89 1.32 -23.53
N ILE A 100 0.19 1.53 -22.42
CA ILE A 100 -0.86 2.54 -22.25
C ILE A 100 -0.65 3.44 -21.02
N LEU A 101 0.48 3.30 -20.32
CA LEU A 101 0.79 4.13 -19.16
C LEU A 101 0.85 5.61 -19.53
N GLU A 102 0.10 6.42 -18.79
CA GLU A 102 0.06 7.86 -18.97
C GLU A 102 1.27 8.56 -18.34
N LYS A 103 1.48 9.83 -18.71
CA LYS A 103 2.53 10.70 -18.15
C LYS A 103 2.04 11.58 -17.01
N GLN A 104 0.86 11.27 -16.49
CA GLN A 104 0.18 12.00 -15.44
C GLN A 104 -0.41 10.99 -14.45
N PHE A 105 -0.57 11.45 -13.22
CA PHE A 105 -1.20 10.68 -12.15
C PHE A 105 -1.95 11.65 -11.25
N ASP A 106 -3.10 11.21 -10.74
CA ASP A 106 -3.84 11.87 -9.68
C ASP A 106 -4.28 10.82 -8.65
N TRP A 107 -4.04 11.09 -7.35
CA TRP A 107 -4.49 10.22 -6.26
C TRP A 107 -6.01 10.00 -6.23
N TYR A 108 -6.82 10.90 -6.82
CA TYR A 108 -8.24 10.64 -7.06
C TYR A 108 -8.48 9.40 -7.92
N TRP A 109 -7.63 9.12 -8.90
CA TRP A 109 -7.76 7.92 -9.74
C TRP A 109 -7.48 6.65 -8.96
N TYR A 110 -6.52 6.68 -8.04
CA TYR A 110 -6.27 5.54 -7.17
C TYR A 110 -7.43 5.33 -6.19
N ALA A 111 -7.99 6.41 -5.63
CA ALA A 111 -9.20 6.33 -4.82
C ALA A 111 -10.40 5.73 -5.59
N GLN A 112 -10.60 6.12 -6.85
CA GLN A 112 -11.61 5.53 -7.72
C GLN A 112 -11.33 4.05 -8.02
N ASP A 113 -10.06 3.67 -8.21
CA ASP A 113 -9.65 2.28 -8.40
C ASP A 113 -9.94 1.44 -7.15
N ILE A 114 -9.71 1.96 -5.95
CA ILE A 114 -10.10 1.31 -4.69
C ILE A 114 -11.62 1.04 -4.68
N LEU A 115 -12.44 2.04 -5.01
CA LEU A 115 -13.90 1.86 -5.10
C LEU A 115 -14.28 0.84 -6.16
N ARG A 116 -13.53 0.78 -7.26
CA ARG A 116 -13.73 -0.21 -8.32
C ARG A 116 -13.39 -1.62 -7.86
N ILE A 117 -12.36 -1.82 -7.04
CA ILE A 117 -12.07 -3.11 -6.39
C ILE A 117 -13.24 -3.52 -5.50
N VAL A 118 -13.76 -2.61 -4.67
CA VAL A 118 -14.96 -2.87 -3.85
C VAL A 118 -16.13 -3.36 -4.71
N ASP A 119 -16.35 -2.74 -5.86
CA ASP A 119 -17.45 -3.10 -6.76
C ASP A 119 -17.21 -4.42 -7.49
N ASN A 120 -16.00 -4.64 -8.01
CA ASN A 120 -15.62 -5.86 -8.75
C ASN A 120 -15.75 -7.12 -7.88
N TYR A 121 -15.43 -7.01 -6.60
CA TYR A 121 -15.55 -8.10 -5.63
C TYR A 121 -16.85 -8.08 -4.82
N ASN A 122 -17.75 -7.12 -5.10
CA ASN A 122 -19.02 -6.94 -4.40
C ASN A 122 -18.85 -6.89 -2.86
N LEU A 123 -17.78 -6.23 -2.39
CA LEU A 123 -17.44 -6.17 -0.97
C LEU A 123 -18.49 -5.35 -0.21
N LYS A 124 -18.92 -5.86 0.94
CA LYS A 124 -19.89 -5.18 1.82
C LYS A 124 -19.16 -4.62 3.01
N LYS A 125 -19.07 -3.28 3.07
CA LYS A 125 -18.46 -2.54 4.19
C LYS A 125 -17.08 -3.09 4.59
N PRO A 126 -16.13 -3.26 3.65
CA PRO A 126 -14.80 -3.75 4.00
C PRO A 126 -14.08 -2.78 4.95
N ILE A 127 -13.03 -3.26 5.62
CA ILE A 127 -12.06 -2.40 6.30
C ILE A 127 -10.97 -2.06 5.28
N GLY A 128 -10.72 -0.76 5.07
CA GLY A 128 -9.65 -0.31 4.19
C GLY A 128 -8.35 -0.08 4.95
N VAL A 129 -7.24 -0.62 4.46
CA VAL A 129 -5.91 -0.49 5.06
C VAL A 129 -4.97 0.24 4.09
N GLY A 130 -4.41 1.37 4.54
CA GLY A 130 -3.55 2.26 3.74
C GLY A 130 -4.29 3.52 3.23
N HIS A 131 -4.42 3.66 1.92
CA HIS A 131 -4.87 4.85 1.19
C HIS A 131 -6.40 4.96 0.98
N SER A 132 -7.23 4.27 1.78
CA SER A 132 -8.68 4.22 1.59
C SER A 132 -9.45 5.50 1.99
N ILE A 133 -8.82 6.46 2.68
CA ILE A 133 -9.49 7.68 3.18
C ILE A 133 -10.12 8.49 2.04
N LEU A 134 -9.38 8.75 0.97
CA LEU A 134 -9.92 9.55 -0.14
C LEU A 134 -11.07 8.81 -0.85
N ALA A 135 -11.02 7.48 -0.93
CA ALA A 135 -12.10 6.67 -1.49
C ALA A 135 -13.38 6.78 -0.66
N GLU A 136 -13.28 6.78 0.69
CA GLU A 136 -14.40 7.02 1.59
C GLU A 136 -14.95 8.45 1.44
N CYS A 137 -14.08 9.45 1.28
CA CYS A 137 -14.51 10.81 0.99
C CYS A 137 -15.27 10.93 -0.36
N LEU A 138 -14.91 10.14 -1.37
CA LEU A 138 -15.58 10.12 -2.67
C LEU A 138 -16.92 9.37 -2.64
N ARG A 139 -17.01 8.30 -1.85
CA ARG A 139 -18.23 7.49 -1.71
C ARG A 139 -18.47 7.15 -0.23
N PRO A 140 -19.00 8.10 0.56
CA PRO A 140 -19.22 7.90 2.00
C PRO A 140 -20.08 6.68 2.31
N GLY A 141 -19.71 5.96 3.36
CA GLY A 141 -20.32 4.70 3.75
C GLY A 141 -19.85 3.52 2.90
N THR A 142 -18.70 3.59 2.22
CA THR A 142 -18.15 2.42 1.52
C THR A 142 -17.52 1.46 2.53
N PHE A 143 -16.75 1.96 3.48
CA PHE A 143 -16.00 1.14 4.44
C PHE A 143 -16.73 1.02 5.79
N SER A 144 -16.39 -0.01 6.59
CA SER A 144 -16.81 -0.11 8.00
C SER A 144 -15.85 0.58 8.94
N ALA A 145 -14.55 0.59 8.61
CA ALA A 145 -13.49 1.32 9.28
C ALA A 145 -12.30 1.48 8.32
N ILE A 146 -11.37 2.37 8.69
CA ILE A 146 -10.10 2.55 7.96
C ILE A 146 -8.93 2.46 8.93
N VAL A 147 -7.89 1.72 8.54
CA VAL A 147 -6.57 1.73 9.20
C VAL A 147 -5.60 2.47 8.28
N ALA A 148 -5.22 3.68 8.65
CA ALA A 148 -4.32 4.54 7.90
C ALA A 148 -2.90 4.42 8.47
N ILE A 149 -2.01 3.76 7.72
CA ILE A 149 -0.62 3.54 8.12
C ILE A 149 0.24 4.67 7.57
N ASP A 150 0.80 5.46 8.48
CA ASP A 150 1.62 6.66 8.27
C ASP A 150 1.13 7.52 7.09
N PRO A 151 -0.15 7.97 7.10
CA PRO A 151 -0.79 8.49 5.91
C PRO A 151 -0.16 9.80 5.41
N THR A 152 0.22 9.83 4.13
CA THR A 152 0.79 11.01 3.44
C THR A 152 -0.31 11.94 2.94
N MET A 153 -0.99 12.61 3.86
CA MET A 153 -1.94 13.70 3.60
C MET A 153 -1.58 14.92 4.44
N PHE A 154 -1.70 16.12 3.88
CA PHE A 154 -1.15 17.32 4.52
C PHE A 154 -2.07 18.53 4.33
N PRO A 155 -2.12 19.48 5.29
CA PRO A 155 -2.75 20.77 5.06
C PRO A 155 -2.22 21.44 3.79
N LYS A 156 -3.08 22.20 3.10
CA LYS A 156 -2.71 22.96 1.89
C LYS A 156 -1.52 23.90 2.11
N THR A 157 -1.34 24.38 3.33
CA THR A 157 -0.27 25.33 3.71
C THR A 157 1.14 24.72 3.71
N ILE A 158 1.26 23.40 3.82
CA ILE A 158 2.56 22.71 3.85
C ILE A 158 2.74 21.67 2.74
N TYR A 159 1.68 21.38 1.99
CA TYR A 159 1.74 20.43 0.88
C TYR A 159 2.56 21.00 -0.29
N ILE A 160 3.53 20.22 -0.75
CA ILE A 160 4.34 20.56 -1.93
C ILE A 160 3.56 20.13 -3.18
N ASN A 161 2.79 21.06 -3.74
CA ASN A 161 2.15 20.89 -5.05
C ASN A 161 3.04 21.51 -6.13
N ALA A 162 4.01 20.74 -6.61
CA ALA A 162 5.00 21.19 -7.60
C ALA A 162 4.97 20.29 -8.85
N PRO A 163 5.22 20.85 -10.05
CA PRO A 163 5.35 20.05 -11.25
C PRO A 163 6.54 19.09 -11.15
N LEU A 164 6.55 18.06 -12.02
CA LEU A 164 7.55 16.99 -12.01
C LEU A 164 9.00 17.50 -11.93
N ASP A 165 9.34 18.53 -12.71
CA ASP A 165 10.70 19.07 -12.82
C ASP A 165 11.17 19.78 -11.54
N ASP A 166 10.23 20.31 -10.75
CA ASP A 166 10.51 21.05 -9.51
C ASP A 166 10.22 20.22 -8.24
N HIS A 167 9.55 19.08 -8.36
CA HIS A 167 9.16 18.26 -7.21
C HIS A 167 10.37 17.49 -6.63
N PRO A 168 10.81 17.75 -5.38
CA PRO A 168 12.06 17.20 -4.84
C PRO A 168 12.13 15.67 -4.86
N MET A 169 11.08 15.00 -4.37
CA MET A 169 11.03 13.53 -4.34
C MET A 169 11.01 12.91 -5.73
N ALA A 170 10.31 13.53 -6.68
CA ALA A 170 10.24 13.05 -8.04
C ALA A 170 11.61 13.15 -8.73
N GLN A 171 12.32 14.26 -8.55
CA GLN A 171 13.69 14.44 -9.06
C GLN A 171 14.69 13.47 -8.43
N ILE A 172 14.55 13.14 -7.15
CA ILE A 172 15.35 12.10 -6.50
C ILE A 172 15.04 10.74 -7.15
N THR A 173 13.76 10.39 -7.31
CA THR A 173 13.33 9.12 -7.91
C THR A 173 13.84 8.95 -9.34
N LEU A 174 13.77 9.98 -10.18
CA LEU A 174 14.27 9.92 -11.57
C LEU A 174 15.78 9.67 -11.67
N LYS A 175 16.55 10.05 -10.65
CA LYS A 175 18.01 9.84 -10.57
C LYS A 175 18.40 8.49 -9.97
N ARG A 176 17.45 7.74 -9.40
CA ARG A 176 17.73 6.44 -8.78
C ARG A 176 18.07 5.40 -9.84
N ARG A 177 18.95 4.48 -9.43
CA ARG A 177 19.18 3.22 -10.15
C ARG A 177 17.93 2.35 -10.03
N ASP A 178 17.50 1.81 -11.16
CA ASP A 178 16.32 0.96 -11.30
C ASP A 178 16.62 -0.36 -12.02
N THR A 179 17.89 -0.63 -12.37
CA THR A 179 18.31 -1.82 -13.14
C THR A 179 19.59 -2.41 -12.59
N TRP A 180 19.66 -3.73 -12.47
CA TRP A 180 20.78 -4.52 -11.94
C TRP A 180 21.03 -5.76 -12.79
N LYS A 181 22.23 -6.34 -12.68
CA LYS A 181 22.57 -7.58 -13.38
C LYS A 181 21.64 -8.73 -13.00
N ASP A 182 21.38 -8.88 -11.71
CA ASP A 182 20.56 -9.93 -11.11
C ASP A 182 20.01 -9.46 -9.75
N ARG A 183 19.10 -10.24 -9.15
CA ARG A 183 18.50 -9.92 -7.86
C ARG A 183 19.52 -9.91 -6.72
N ASP A 184 20.60 -10.68 -6.83
CA ASP A 184 21.69 -10.69 -5.84
C ASP A 184 22.47 -9.37 -5.86
N GLU A 185 22.83 -8.87 -7.04
CA GLU A 185 23.44 -7.54 -7.18
C GLU A 185 22.48 -6.46 -6.65
N ALA A 186 21.18 -6.57 -6.97
CA ALA A 186 20.17 -5.64 -6.47
C ALA A 186 20.16 -5.61 -4.93
N ARG A 187 20.09 -6.77 -4.27
CA ARG A 187 20.15 -6.88 -2.80
C ARG A 187 21.37 -6.18 -2.22
N VAL A 188 22.56 -6.48 -2.74
CA VAL A 188 23.82 -5.89 -2.25
C VAL A 188 23.79 -4.37 -2.39
N LYS A 189 23.32 -3.85 -3.53
CA LYS A 189 23.29 -2.40 -3.79
C LYS A 189 22.22 -1.68 -2.97
N LEU A 190 21.06 -2.29 -2.74
CA LEU A 190 19.99 -1.71 -1.92
C LEU A 190 20.45 -1.57 -0.47
N LEU A 191 21.05 -2.62 0.12
CA LEU A 191 21.55 -2.61 1.51
C LEU A 191 22.72 -1.63 1.78
N GLN A 192 23.32 -1.06 0.74
CA GLN A 192 24.28 0.04 0.92
C GLN A 192 23.59 1.35 1.35
N LYS A 193 22.28 1.49 1.12
CA LYS A 193 21.50 2.67 1.49
C LYS A 193 20.82 2.47 2.85
N ALA A 194 20.91 3.46 3.72
CA ALA A 194 20.27 3.42 5.05
C ALA A 194 18.77 3.11 4.95
N PHE A 195 18.07 3.78 4.03
CA PHE A 195 16.64 3.57 3.74
C PHE A 195 16.22 2.09 3.63
N PHE A 196 17.01 1.23 2.96
CA PHE A 196 16.69 -0.20 2.83
C PHE A 196 17.24 -1.07 3.97
N ARG A 197 18.19 -0.56 4.76
CA ARG A 197 18.70 -1.28 5.94
C ARG A 197 17.73 -1.25 7.11
N ASP A 198 16.88 -0.22 7.15
CA ASP A 198 15.87 -0.07 8.21
C ASP A 198 14.64 -0.97 7.96
N TRP A 199 14.49 -1.52 6.76
CA TRP A 199 13.42 -2.46 6.43
C TRP A 199 13.60 -3.81 7.13
N HIS A 200 12.48 -4.43 7.47
CA HIS A 200 12.49 -5.81 7.93
C HIS A 200 13.03 -6.75 6.82
N PRO A 201 13.86 -7.77 7.15
CA PRO A 201 14.45 -8.64 6.13
C PRO A 201 13.44 -9.32 5.19
N GLU A 202 12.33 -9.83 5.74
CA GLU A 202 11.25 -10.43 4.91
C GLU A 202 10.64 -9.43 3.91
N ILE A 203 10.61 -8.13 4.24
CA ILE A 203 10.09 -7.10 3.34
C ILE A 203 11.06 -6.86 2.17
N LEU A 204 12.36 -6.84 2.44
CA LEU A 204 13.37 -6.74 1.38
C LEU A 204 13.34 -7.95 0.44
N ASP A 205 13.15 -9.15 1.00
CA ASP A 205 13.01 -10.39 0.22
C ASP A 205 11.81 -10.32 -0.72
N ILE A 206 10.65 -9.87 -0.20
CA ILE A 206 9.44 -9.67 -0.99
C ILE A 206 9.66 -8.60 -2.06
N TYR A 207 10.34 -7.50 -1.75
CA TYR A 207 10.61 -6.44 -2.72
C TYR A 207 11.51 -6.92 -3.87
N LEU A 208 12.51 -7.75 -3.59
CA LEU A 208 13.38 -8.34 -4.60
C LEU A 208 12.64 -9.35 -5.50
N GLU A 209 11.74 -10.13 -4.91
CA GLU A 209 10.96 -11.14 -5.63
C GLU A 209 9.83 -10.50 -6.46
N HIS A 210 9.00 -9.68 -5.80
CA HIS A 210 7.75 -9.18 -6.36
C HIS A 210 7.87 -7.78 -6.95
N GLY A 211 8.81 -6.96 -6.48
CA GLY A 211 9.03 -5.59 -6.97
C GLY A 211 9.93 -5.51 -8.22
N MET A 212 10.48 -6.64 -8.69
CA MET A 212 11.41 -6.69 -9.83
C MET A 212 10.94 -7.65 -10.93
N VAL A 213 11.31 -7.34 -12.17
CA VAL A 213 11.03 -8.16 -13.36
C VAL A 213 12.31 -8.35 -14.16
N ASP A 214 12.42 -9.50 -14.82
CA ASP A 214 13.51 -9.79 -15.73
C ASP A 214 13.35 -8.94 -17.01
N ALA A 215 14.46 -8.39 -17.50
CA ALA A 215 14.50 -7.52 -18.65
C ALA A 215 15.79 -7.74 -19.46
N VAL A 216 15.88 -7.05 -20.59
CA VAL A 216 17.08 -7.02 -21.44
C VAL A 216 17.52 -5.57 -21.57
N ASP A 217 18.80 -5.31 -21.29
CA ASP A 217 19.36 -3.97 -21.44
C ASP A 217 19.59 -3.61 -22.92
N LYS A 218 20.01 -2.37 -23.17
CA LYS A 218 20.30 -1.85 -24.51
C LYS A 218 21.41 -2.61 -25.25
N ASP A 219 22.26 -3.33 -24.53
CA ASP A 219 23.41 -4.07 -25.05
C ASP A 219 23.07 -5.57 -25.23
N GLY A 220 21.82 -5.97 -24.95
CA GLY A 220 21.33 -7.34 -25.12
C GLY A 220 21.56 -8.25 -23.92
N ASN A 221 22.03 -7.73 -22.78
CA ASN A 221 22.27 -8.55 -21.59
C ASN A 221 20.99 -8.76 -20.78
N SER A 222 20.83 -9.95 -20.22
CA SER A 222 19.81 -10.22 -19.21
C SER A 222 20.10 -9.45 -17.93
N VAL A 223 19.09 -8.71 -17.48
CA VAL A 223 19.12 -7.84 -16.30
C VAL A 223 17.81 -7.99 -15.53
N VAL A 224 17.74 -7.40 -14.34
CA VAL A 224 16.49 -7.20 -13.60
C VAL A 224 16.24 -5.71 -13.41
N THR A 225 14.98 -5.30 -13.53
CA THR A 225 14.55 -3.91 -13.34
C THR A 225 13.33 -3.83 -12.43
N LEU A 226 13.04 -2.64 -11.91
CA LEU A 226 11.85 -2.40 -11.09
C LEU A 226 10.57 -2.61 -11.93
N LYS A 227 9.59 -3.33 -11.36
CA LYS A 227 8.26 -3.47 -11.99
C LYS A 227 7.52 -2.15 -12.06
N SER A 228 7.64 -1.33 -11.02
CA SER A 228 7.14 0.04 -11.01
C SER A 228 8.16 0.93 -11.72
N PRO A 229 7.87 1.46 -12.93
CA PRO A 229 8.84 2.26 -13.66
C PRO A 229 9.14 3.55 -12.88
N LYS A 230 10.42 3.95 -12.75
CA LYS A 230 10.79 5.12 -11.94
C LYS A 230 10.08 6.41 -12.36
N PHE A 231 9.77 6.55 -13.65
CA PHE A 231 9.01 7.69 -14.15
C PHE A 231 7.58 7.70 -13.60
N GLN A 232 6.93 6.53 -13.48
CA GLN A 232 5.59 6.39 -12.91
C GLN A 232 5.58 6.67 -11.40
N GLU A 233 6.58 6.19 -10.67
CA GLU A 233 6.76 6.53 -9.24
C GLU A 233 6.99 8.06 -9.07
N ALA A 234 7.78 8.68 -9.95
CA ALA A 234 8.06 10.10 -9.90
C ALA A 234 6.84 10.99 -10.17
N ILE A 235 6.02 10.68 -11.19
CA ILE A 235 4.76 11.42 -11.43
C ILE A 235 3.72 11.19 -10.33
N THR A 236 3.83 10.09 -9.57
CA THR A 236 2.96 9.84 -8.41
C THR A 236 3.34 10.74 -7.23
N PHE A 237 4.64 11.04 -7.04
CA PHE A 237 5.07 12.11 -6.12
C PHE A 237 4.58 13.48 -6.61
N ALA A 238 4.86 13.81 -7.87
CA ALA A 238 4.40 15.03 -8.52
C ALA A 238 2.94 14.92 -9.01
N SER A 239 2.08 14.24 -8.22
CA SER A 239 0.68 14.04 -8.55
C SER A 239 0.03 15.35 -8.92
N GLN A 240 -0.77 15.34 -9.99
CA GLN A 240 -1.59 16.48 -10.33
C GLN A 240 -2.74 16.63 -9.31
N GLY A 241 -3.25 17.85 -9.22
CA GLY A 241 -4.44 18.13 -8.42
C GLY A 241 -4.14 18.37 -6.94
N ASN A 242 -5.20 18.32 -6.14
CA ASN A 242 -5.16 18.65 -4.72
C ASN A 242 -5.50 17.46 -3.82
N ALA A 243 -5.59 16.24 -4.38
CA ALA A 243 -6.07 15.03 -3.71
C ALA A 243 -5.39 14.75 -2.36
N VAL A 244 -4.08 14.95 -2.26
CA VAL A 244 -3.31 14.79 -1.01
C VAL A 244 -3.79 15.77 0.07
N SER A 245 -3.98 17.02 -0.32
CA SER A 245 -4.47 18.05 0.59
C SER A 245 -5.96 17.94 0.88
N ASP A 246 -6.77 17.55 -0.10
CA ASP A 246 -8.20 17.35 0.07
C ASP A 246 -8.49 16.12 0.94
N ALA A 247 -7.67 15.06 0.88
CA ALA A 247 -7.74 13.94 1.82
C ALA A 247 -7.58 14.42 3.27
N PHE A 248 -6.61 15.31 3.55
CA PHE A 248 -6.42 15.90 4.87
C PHE A 248 -7.56 16.84 5.25
N GLU A 249 -7.94 17.73 4.34
CA GLU A 249 -8.93 18.76 4.63
C GLU A 249 -10.31 18.16 4.90
N ARG A 250 -10.62 17.01 4.29
CA ARG A 250 -11.92 16.33 4.38
C ARG A 250 -11.98 15.22 5.44
N LEU A 251 -10.93 15.04 6.26
CA LEU A 251 -10.95 14.06 7.36
C LEU A 251 -12.15 14.22 8.30
N ASN A 252 -12.60 15.46 8.51
CA ASN A 252 -13.77 15.78 9.33
C ASN A 252 -15.11 15.43 8.68
N GLU A 253 -15.12 15.05 7.41
CA GLU A 253 -16.32 14.55 6.70
C GLU A 253 -16.51 13.04 6.87
N VAL A 254 -15.45 12.30 7.22
CA VAL A 254 -15.48 10.84 7.33
C VAL A 254 -16.15 10.43 8.64
N ALA A 255 -17.32 9.80 8.52
CA ALA A 255 -18.17 9.45 9.66
C ALA A 255 -17.84 8.09 10.29
N ILE A 256 -17.02 7.26 9.64
CA ILE A 256 -16.64 5.93 10.14
C ILE A 256 -15.36 5.99 11.01
N PRO A 257 -15.09 4.97 11.83
CA PRO A 257 -13.84 4.88 12.58
C PRO A 257 -12.60 4.93 11.69
N ILE A 258 -11.62 5.75 12.08
CA ILE A 258 -10.29 5.81 11.47
C ILE A 258 -9.26 5.53 12.56
N HIS A 259 -8.46 4.48 12.39
CA HIS A 259 -7.29 4.20 13.20
C HIS A 259 -6.04 4.64 12.45
N ILE A 260 -5.26 5.54 13.04
CA ILE A 260 -4.01 6.03 12.47
C ILE A 260 -2.86 5.32 13.18
N ILE A 261 -1.95 4.73 12.41
CA ILE A 261 -0.68 4.19 12.91
C ILE A 261 0.42 5.10 12.39
N ALA A 262 1.26 5.65 13.26
CA ALA A 262 2.38 6.51 12.87
C ALA A 262 3.71 6.00 13.44
N GLY A 263 4.82 6.29 12.76
CA GLY A 263 6.15 6.01 13.28
C GLY A 263 6.63 7.09 14.26
N GLU A 264 7.25 6.69 15.36
CA GLU A 264 7.82 7.63 16.36
C GLU A 264 8.78 8.65 15.73
N THR A 265 9.52 8.25 14.70
CA THR A 265 10.50 9.10 14.00
C THR A 265 10.08 9.40 12.56
N SER A 266 8.79 9.32 12.25
CA SER A 266 8.27 9.65 10.91
C SER A 266 8.45 11.14 10.60
N ASP A 267 9.08 11.44 9.47
CA ASP A 267 9.21 12.79 8.93
C ASP A 267 7.94 13.28 8.23
N MET A 268 7.08 12.37 7.79
CA MET A 268 5.77 12.67 7.19
C MET A 268 4.67 12.82 8.24
N ASN A 269 4.82 12.16 9.39
CA ASN A 269 3.87 12.18 10.49
C ASN A 269 4.58 12.44 11.83
N PRO A 270 5.27 13.59 11.99
CA PRO A 270 5.75 13.98 13.30
C PRO A 270 4.58 14.06 14.30
N PRO A 271 4.82 13.94 15.62
CA PRO A 271 3.77 13.76 16.62
C PRO A 271 2.61 14.75 16.51
N GLU A 272 2.90 16.03 16.27
CA GLU A 272 1.90 17.08 16.10
C GLU A 272 1.04 16.91 14.84
N MET A 273 1.62 16.41 13.75
CA MET A 273 0.89 16.13 12.50
C MET A 273 -0.01 14.90 12.65
N ALA A 274 0.49 13.84 13.29
CA ALA A 274 -0.29 12.63 13.57
C ALA A 274 -1.48 12.94 14.49
N VAL A 275 -1.24 13.71 15.57
CA VAL A 275 -2.27 14.23 16.47
C VAL A 275 -3.29 15.09 15.73
N MET A 276 -2.82 16.01 14.88
CA MET A 276 -3.70 16.87 14.08
C MET A 276 -4.61 16.07 13.15
N LYS A 277 -4.08 15.03 12.48
CA LYS A 277 -4.88 14.13 11.63
C LYS A 277 -5.94 13.41 12.45
N ARG A 278 -5.58 12.83 13.60
CA ARG A 278 -6.52 12.17 14.51
C ARG A 278 -7.63 13.12 14.95
N ASP A 279 -7.29 14.32 15.39
CA ASP A 279 -8.24 15.29 15.96
C ASP A 279 -9.21 15.85 14.90
N ARG A 280 -8.86 15.75 13.61
CA ARG A 280 -9.77 16.07 12.52
C ARG A 280 -10.79 14.97 12.24
N CYS A 281 -10.48 13.72 12.54
CA CYS A 281 -11.40 12.61 12.33
C CYS A 281 -12.55 12.66 13.33
N GLN A 282 -13.78 12.39 12.89
CA GLN A 282 -14.94 12.32 13.81
C GLN A 282 -14.80 11.16 14.82
N GLN A 283 -14.17 10.06 14.40
CA GLN A 283 -13.93 8.86 15.19
C GLN A 283 -12.47 8.41 15.04
N GLY A 284 -11.54 9.34 15.28
CA GLY A 284 -10.10 9.12 15.15
C GLY A 284 -9.47 8.46 16.37
N THR A 285 -8.63 7.46 16.14
CA THR A 285 -7.68 6.94 17.13
C THR A 285 -6.26 6.97 16.55
N LEU A 286 -5.25 6.99 17.40
CA LEU A 286 -3.85 7.09 17.01
C LEU A 286 -3.01 6.16 17.87
N GLU A 287 -2.18 5.36 17.22
CA GLU A 287 -1.11 4.59 17.84
C GLU A 287 0.24 4.96 17.22
N THR A 288 1.30 4.92 18.03
CA THR A 288 2.65 5.30 17.61
C THR A 288 3.60 4.12 17.80
N VAL A 289 4.22 3.68 16.70
CA VAL A 289 5.16 2.57 16.71
C VAL A 289 6.56 3.10 17.04
N LYS A 290 7.06 2.68 18.20
CA LYS A 290 8.36 3.08 18.73
C LYS A 290 9.50 2.66 17.79
N GLY A 291 10.42 3.57 17.51
CA GLY A 291 11.60 3.34 16.68
C GLY A 291 11.29 3.02 15.21
N ALA A 292 10.10 3.37 14.72
CA ALA A 292 9.76 3.34 13.29
C ALA A 292 9.76 4.75 12.70
N GLY A 293 10.26 4.89 11.48
CA GLY A 293 10.14 6.06 10.62
C GLY A 293 8.86 6.03 9.79
N HIS A 294 8.89 6.67 8.63
CA HIS A 294 7.72 6.81 7.75
C HIS A 294 7.20 5.45 7.23
N LEU A 295 8.08 4.47 7.01
CA LEU A 295 7.71 3.19 6.41
C LEU A 295 7.36 2.14 7.48
N VAL A 296 6.46 2.51 8.39
CA VAL A 296 6.13 1.75 9.61
C VAL A 296 5.86 0.27 9.33
N CYS A 297 5.01 -0.04 8.35
CA CYS A 297 4.66 -1.42 7.99
C CYS A 297 5.82 -2.21 7.38
N LEU A 298 6.81 -1.53 6.80
CA LEU A 298 7.97 -2.15 6.15
C LEU A 298 9.13 -2.32 7.13
N GLU A 299 9.28 -1.40 8.08
CA GLU A 299 10.31 -1.42 9.12
C GLU A 299 9.93 -2.33 10.29
N LYS A 300 8.65 -2.24 10.72
CA LYS A 300 8.10 -2.86 11.93
C LYS A 300 6.80 -3.63 11.64
N PRO A 301 6.82 -4.66 10.77
CA PRO A 301 5.61 -5.40 10.41
C PRO A 301 4.96 -6.14 11.58
N GLN A 302 5.69 -6.43 12.66
CA GLN A 302 5.14 -7.06 13.87
C GLN A 302 4.30 -6.10 14.68
N GLU A 303 4.90 -4.99 15.05
CA GLU A 303 4.22 -3.95 15.79
C GLU A 303 3.05 -3.39 14.97
N THR A 304 3.20 -3.27 13.64
CA THR A 304 2.10 -2.82 12.77
C THR A 304 0.95 -3.84 12.70
N GLY A 305 1.25 -5.15 12.67
CA GLY A 305 0.20 -6.17 12.58
C GLY A 305 -0.61 -6.35 13.86
N GLU A 306 -0.04 -6.00 15.02
CA GLU A 306 -0.69 -6.12 16.32
C GLU A 306 -1.72 -5.01 16.61
N LEU A 307 -1.66 -3.90 15.86
CA LEU A 307 -2.52 -2.72 15.99
C LEU A 307 -3.73 -2.80 15.05
#